data_AF-A0A3D8TVM1-F1
#
_entry.id   AF-A0A3D8TVM1-F1
#
_cell.length_a   1.000
_cell.length_b   1.000
_cell.length_c   1.000
_cell.angle_alpha   90.00
_cell.angle_beta   90.00
_cell.angle_gamma   90.00
#
_symmetry.space_group_name_H-M   'P 1'
#
loop_
_entity.id
_entity.type
_entity.pdbx_description
1 polymer ?
#
loop_
_entity_poly.entity_id
_entity_poly.type
_entity_poly.pdbx_seq_one_letter_code
_entity_poly.pdbx_strand_id
1 'polypeptide(L)' 'RMIADYKTFIVTDGEGVRNSLYVSGCPFHCVDCFNASIWDFQAGHEYTQKLEDKIIEDLKAPWVQGIT' A
#
# COMPACT_ATOMS: atom_id res chain seq x y z
N ARG A 1 -0.34 5.75 -12.82
CA ARG A 1 -0.20 4.40 -12.22
C ARG A 1 -1.26 4.30 -11.13
N MET A 2 -1.96 3.16 -11.01
CA MET A 2 -3.03 2.99 -10.02
C MET A 2 -2.50 2.32 -8.77
N ILE A 3 -2.98 2.76 -7.61
CA ILE A 3 -2.79 2.09 -6.33
C ILE A 3 -4.16 1.78 -5.73
N ALA A 4 -4.22 0.67 -5.00
CA ALA A 4 -5.43 0.26 -4.31
C ALA A 4 -5.62 1.10 -3.04
N ASP A 5 -4.57 1.21 -2.23
CA ASP A 5 -4.63 1.89 -0.94
C ASP A 5 -3.23 2.22 -0.39
N TYR A 6 -3.18 3.17 0.54
CA TYR A 6 -2.00 3.47 1.33
C TYR A 6 -2.38 3.46 2.82
N LYS A 7 -1.74 2.60 3.60
CA LYS A 7 -2.01 2.44 5.04
C LYS A 7 -0.78 2.79 5.87
N THR A 8 -0.97 3.57 6.91
CA THR A 8 0.10 4.02 7.82
C THR A 8 0.08 3.27 9.15
N PHE A 9 1.25 3.10 9.77
CA PHE A 9 1.42 2.55 11.12
C PHE A 9 0.83 1.15 11.34
N ILE A 10 0.93 0.31 10.32
CA ILE A 10 0.47 -1.08 10.37
C ILE A 10 1.58 -1.98 10.90
N VAL A 11 1.15 -3.04 11.58
CA VAL A 11 2.04 -4.02 12.25
C VAL A 11 1.86 -5.44 11.70
N THR A 12 1.03 -5.58 10.64
CA THR A 12 0.71 -6.86 10.01
C THR A 12 1.55 -7.15 8.78
N ASP A 13 2.21 -6.14 8.21
CA ASP A 13 2.82 -6.20 6.87
C ASP A 13 4.36 -6.18 6.95
N GLY A 14 4.89 -6.94 7.91
CA GLY A 14 6.32 -7.07 8.18
C GLY A 14 6.67 -6.77 9.63
N GLU A 15 7.95 -6.93 9.97
CA GLU A 15 8.44 -6.65 11.31
C GLU A 15 8.40 -5.16 11.63
N GLY A 16 7.89 -4.83 12.81
CA GLY A 16 7.83 -3.47 13.30
C GLY A 16 6.60 -2.68 12.87
N VAL A 17 6.62 -1.38 13.13
CA VAL A 17 5.60 -0.44 12.61
C VAL A 17 6.02 0.00 11.22
N ARG A 18 5.16 -0.22 10.22
CA ARG A 18 5.44 0.08 8.82
C ARG A 18 4.30 0.86 8.18
N ASN A 19 4.57 1.45 7.03
CA ASN A 19 3.54 1.96 6.14
C ASN A 19 3.46 1.01 4.93
N SER A 20 2.28 0.61 4.45
CA SER A 20 2.14 -0.24 3.24
C SER A 20 1.51 0.53 2.10
N LEU A 21 2.07 0.33 0.91
CA LEU A 21 1.51 0.80 -0.35
C LEU A 21 0.96 -0.39 -1.14
N TYR A 22 -0.36 -0.54 -1.20
CA TYR A 22 -1.01 -1.60 -1.96
C TYR A 22 -1.18 -1.16 -3.41
N VAL A 23 -0.51 -1.85 -4.34
CA VAL A 23 -0.62 -1.59 -5.78
C VAL A 23 -1.84 -2.29 -6.39
N SER A 24 -2.39 -1.72 -7.46
CA SER A 24 -3.55 -2.29 -8.16
C SER A 24 -3.13 -3.34 -9.18
N GLY A 25 -3.88 -4.43 -9.23
CA GLY A 25 -3.72 -5.49 -10.23
C GLY A 25 -3.02 -6.74 -9.69
N CYS A 26 -3.60 -7.91 -9.96
CA CYS A 26 -2.96 -9.19 -9.69
C CYS A 26 -3.39 -10.24 -10.73
N PRO A 27 -2.47 -10.79 -11.54
CA PRO A 27 -2.83 -11.70 -12.62
C PRO A 27 -3.21 -13.11 -12.15
N PHE A 28 -3.01 -13.43 -10.87
CA PHE A 28 -3.12 -14.79 -10.36
C PHE A 28 -4.54 -15.19 -9.95
N HIS A 29 -5.40 -14.23 -9.59
CA HIS A 29 -6.78 -14.45 -9.16
C HIS A 29 -6.95 -15.66 -8.22
N CYS A 30 -6.13 -15.74 -7.17
CA CYS A 30 -6.09 -16.88 -6.27
C CYS A 30 -7.47 -17.16 -5.64
N VAL A 31 -7.79 -18.44 -5.41
CA VAL A 31 -8.99 -18.85 -4.66
C VAL A 31 -8.93 -18.25 -3.24
N ASP A 32 -10.04 -17.68 -2.78
CA ASP A 32 -10.18 -17.02 -1.49
C ASP A 32 -9.16 -15.89 -1.23
N CYS A 33 -8.77 -15.16 -2.27
CA CYS A 33 -7.88 -14.02 -2.14
C CYS A 33 -8.51 -12.93 -1.25
N PHE A 34 -7.83 -12.61 -0.14
CA PHE A 34 -8.21 -11.52 0.76
C PHE A 34 -8.33 -10.16 0.05
N ASN A 35 -7.52 -9.97 -1.00
CA ASN A 35 -7.43 -8.75 -1.79
C ASN A 35 -8.09 -8.90 -3.18
N ALA A 36 -9.14 -9.72 -3.30
CA ALA A 36 -9.82 -9.93 -4.58
C ALA A 36 -10.39 -8.64 -5.20
N SER A 37 -10.76 -7.65 -4.36
CA SER A 37 -11.29 -6.36 -4.82
C SER A 37 -10.29 -5.51 -5.64
N ILE A 38 -8.99 -5.83 -5.60
CA ILE A 38 -7.93 -5.04 -6.24
C ILE A 38 -7.23 -5.81 -7.38
N TRP A 39 -7.83 -6.91 -7.84
CA TRP A 39 -7.33 -7.68 -9.00
C TRP A 39 -7.32 -6.89 -10.29
N ASP A 40 -8.24 -5.94 -10.45
CA ASP A 40 -8.25 -5.04 -11.59
C ASP A 40 -7.06 -4.07 -11.50
N PHE A 41 -6.28 -3.99 -12.58
CA PHE A 41 -5.18 -3.04 -12.73
C PHE A 41 -5.65 -1.57 -12.71
N GLN A 42 -6.95 -1.32 -12.86
CA GLN A 42 -7.58 -0.01 -12.74
C GLN A 42 -8.27 0.23 -11.39
N ALA A 43 -8.21 -0.72 -10.44
CA ALA A 43 -8.79 -0.55 -9.11
C ALA A 43 -8.12 0.60 -8.33
N GLY A 44 -8.88 1.24 -7.44
CA GLY A 44 -8.36 2.27 -6.54
C GLY A 44 -8.25 3.65 -7.18
N HIS A 45 -7.10 4.32 -7.01
CA HIS A 45 -6.89 5.71 -7.44
C HIS A 45 -5.48 5.95 -7.98
N GLU A 46 -5.31 7.07 -8.66
CA GLU A 46 -4.02 7.44 -9.23
C GLU A 46 -2.98 7.73 -8.13
N TYR A 47 -1.78 7.20 -8.31
CA TYR A 47 -0.61 7.62 -7.56
C TYR A 47 -0.21 9.04 -7.99
N THR A 48 -0.19 9.97 -7.04
CA THR A 48 0.10 11.39 -7.29
C THR A 48 1.32 11.85 -6.52
N GLN A 49 1.94 12.96 -6.95
CA GLN A 49 3.04 13.57 -6.20
C GLN A 49 2.64 13.91 -4.76
N LYS A 50 1.40 14.39 -4.55
CA LYS A 50 0.87 14.69 -3.22
C LYS A 50 0.87 13.46 -2.30
N LEU A 51 0.55 12.28 -2.84
CA LEU A 51 0.60 11.04 -2.09
C LEU A 51 2.05 10.65 -1.77
N GLU A 52 2.95 10.77 -2.74
CA GLU A 52 4.38 10.49 -2.54
C GLU A 52 4.99 11.36 -1.44
N ASP A 53 4.71 12.66 -1.47
CA ASP A 53 5.18 13.61 -0.46
C ASP A 53 4.65 13.23 0.92
N LYS A 54 3.39 12.77 1.00
CA LYS A 54 2.79 12.24 2.24
C LYS A 54 3.49 10.98 2.72
N ILE A 55 3.77 10.03 1.82
CA ILE A 55 4.48 8.78 2.16
C ILE A 55 5.85 9.11 2.75
N ILE A 56 6.61 10.01 2.11
CA ILE A 56 7.94 10.42 2.58
C ILE A 56 7.85 11.09 3.95
N GLU A 57 6.85 11.93 4.19
CA GLU A 57 6.65 12.58 5.48
C GLU A 57 6.30 11.56 6.57
N ASP A 58 5.35 10.66 6.31
CA ASP A 58 4.93 9.63 7.27
C ASP A 58 6.08 8.65 7.61
N LEU A 59 7.04 8.46 6.70
CA LEU A 59 8.23 7.64 6.93
C LEU A 59 9.28 8.30 7.84
N LYS A 60 9.20 9.60 8.11
CA LYS A 60 10.15 10.29 9.01
C LYS A 60 9.88 10.02 10.49
N ALA A 61 8.72 9.46 10.83
CA ALA A 61 8.39 9.14 12.21
C ALA A 61 9.41 8.14 12.79
N PRO A 62 10.02 8.40 13.95
CA PRO A 62 11.17 7.62 14.44
C PRO A 62 10.83 6.17 14.84
N TRP A 63 9.54 5.87 15.00
CA TRP A 63 9.05 4.50 15.27
C TRP A 63 8.69 3.74 13.99
N VAL A 64 8.72 4.37 12.82
CA VAL A 64 8.44 3.70 11.54
C VAL A 64 9.73 3.04 11.04
N GLN A 65 9.68 1.73 10.87
CA GLN A 65 10.84 0.90 10.50
C GLN A 65 10.95 0.68 8.99
N GLY A 66 9.99 1.18 8.20
CA GLY A 66 10.08 1.22 6.75
C GLY A 66 8.73 1.19 6.05
N ILE A 67 8.80 0.99 4.73
CA ILE A 67 7.66 0.81 3.84
C ILE A 67 7.60 -0.65 3.35
N THR A 68 6.40 -1.16 3.11
CA THR A 68 6.14 -2.45 2.44
C THR A 68 5.32 -2.23 1.18
#